data_AF-B4F346-F1
#
_entry.id   AF-B4F346-F1
#
_cell.length_a   1.000
_cell.length_b   1.000
_cell.length_c   1.000
_cell.angle_alpha   90.00
_cell.angle_beta   90.00
_cell.angle_gamma   90.00
#
_symmetry.space_group_name_H-M   'P 1'
#
loop_
_entity.id
_entity.type
_entity.pdbx_description
1 polymer ?
#
loop_
_entity_poly.entity_id
_entity_poly.type
_entity_poly.pdbx_seq_one_letter_code
_entity_poly.pdbx_strand_id
1 'polypeptide(L)'
;MDTDLIEQTVIVTATIAQEADGHTNTVDLEAHLDGAGCVLPPVWAQSLVAAQADPGEWSTDIADRVLAGHGYRRTDEWLDDDSGCWTATVEHIASAS
;
A
#
# COMPACT_ATOMS: atom_id res chain seq x y z
N MET A 1 11.25 -24.71 -26.96
CA MET A 1 10.50 -23.45 -26.78
C MET A 1 9.82 -23.59 -25.45
N ASP A 2 10.61 -23.41 -24.40
CA ASP A 2 10.14 -23.43 -23.03
C ASP A 2 9.46 -22.09 -22.85
N THR A 3 8.14 -22.13 -22.77
CA THR A 3 7.39 -20.94 -22.33
C THR A 3 7.62 -20.94 -20.83
N ASP A 4 8.73 -20.37 -20.39
CA ASP A 4 8.94 -20.01 -19.00
C ASP A 4 7.73 -19.18 -18.61
N LEU A 5 6.78 -19.84 -17.95
CA LEU A 5 5.63 -19.22 -17.34
C LEU A 5 6.23 -18.40 -16.22
N ILE A 6 6.64 -17.16 -16.51
CA ILE A 6 7.07 -16.23 -15.47
C ILE A 6 5.86 -16.14 -14.54
N GLU A 7 5.98 -16.74 -13.35
CA GLU A 7 4.99 -16.62 -12.30
C GLU A 7 4.96 -15.14 -11.91
N GLN A 8 4.11 -14.38 -12.59
CA GLN A 8 3.94 -12.96 -12.34
C GLN A 8 3.27 -12.82 -10.97
N THR A 9 4.05 -12.46 -9.97
CA THR A 9 3.55 -12.20 -8.64
C THR A 9 3.04 -10.76 -8.60
N VAL A 10 1.84 -10.54 -8.08
CA VAL A 10 1.33 -9.18 -7.87
C VAL A 10 1.86 -8.67 -6.53
N ILE A 11 2.61 -7.57 -6.57
CA ILE A 11 3.10 -6.84 -5.39
C ILE A 11 2.19 -5.65 -5.20
N VAL A 12 1.70 -5.43 -3.97
CA VAL A 12 0.90 -4.24 -3.65
C VAL A 12 1.71 -3.36 -2.70
N THR A 13 1.96 -2.12 -3.09
CA THR A 13 2.63 -1.13 -2.26
C THR A 13 1.57 -0.23 -1.64
N ALA A 14 1.65 -0.03 -0.33
CA ALA A 14 0.93 1.01 0.39
C ALA A 14 1.82 2.23 0.57
N THR A 15 1.27 3.42 0.36
CA THR A 15 1.94 4.72 0.48
C THR A 15 1.11 5.65 1.35
N ILE A 16 1.77 6.36 2.26
CA ILE A 16 1.16 7.36 3.14
C ILE A 16 2.03 8.61 3.23
N ALA A 17 1.42 9.79 3.40
CA ALA A 17 2.17 11.00 3.76
C ALA A 17 2.80 10.83 5.16
N GLN A 18 3.96 11.43 5.41
CA GLN A 18 4.58 11.40 6.75
C GLN A 18 3.92 12.38 7.73
N GLU A 19 3.44 13.50 7.21
CA GLU A 19 2.79 14.54 7.99
C GLU A 19 1.30 14.62 7.63
N ALA A 20 0.47 14.95 8.63
CA ALA A 20 -0.93 15.26 8.41
C ALA A 20 -1.06 16.55 7.58
N ASP A 21 -1.99 16.55 6.63
CA ASP A 21 -2.31 17.74 5.83
C ASP A 21 -3.45 18.60 6.43
N GLY A 22 -3.94 18.22 7.62
CA GLY A 22 -5.09 18.85 8.29
C GLY A 22 -6.45 18.53 7.66
N HIS A 23 -6.48 17.69 6.63
CA HIS A 23 -7.66 17.17 5.94
C HIS A 23 -7.72 15.65 6.09
N THR A 24 -8.61 14.99 5.36
CA THR A 24 -8.76 13.54 5.42
C THR A 24 -7.52 12.83 4.87
N ASN A 25 -6.76 12.17 5.74
CA ASN A 25 -5.63 11.34 5.34
C ASN A 25 -6.08 10.09 4.57
N THR A 26 -5.18 9.55 3.77
CA THR A 26 -5.43 8.35 2.97
C THR A 26 -4.25 7.39 3.02
N VAL A 27 -4.54 6.12 2.76
CA VAL A 27 -3.53 5.11 2.42
C VAL A 27 -3.71 4.76 0.95
N ASP A 28 -2.74 5.13 0.13
CA ASP A 28 -2.76 4.84 -1.30
C ASP A 28 -2.17 3.46 -1.56
N LEU A 29 -2.88 2.63 -2.30
CA LEU A 29 -2.48 1.28 -2.69
C LEU A 29 -2.21 1.24 -4.18
N GLU A 30 -1.06 0.70 -4.57
CA GLU A 30 -0.69 0.51 -5.96
C GLU A 30 -0.18 -0.91 -6.19
N ALA A 31 -0.78 -1.62 -7.15
CA ALA A 31 -0.36 -2.97 -7.49
C ALA A 31 0.51 -3.01 -8.73
N HIS A 32 1.62 -3.72 -8.63
CA HIS A 32 2.60 -3.90 -9.69
C HIS A 32 2.82 -5.39 -9.94
N LEU A 33 3.23 -5.74 -11.15
CA LEU A 33 3.69 -7.10 -11.46
C LEU A 33 5.18 -7.20 -11.14
N ASP A 34 5.55 -8.17 -10.32
CA ASP A 34 6.95 -8.49 -10.06
C ASP A 34 7.60 -9.03 -11.34
N GLY A 35 8.69 -8.39 -11.76
CA GLY A 35 9.40 -8.73 -12.98
C GLY A 35 10.56 -7.79 -13.28
N ALA A 36 11.73 -8.35 -13.58
CA ALA A 36 12.91 -7.56 -13.94
C ALA A 36 12.68 -6.74 -15.22
N GLY A 37 12.75 -5.40 -15.10
CA GLY A 37 12.85 -4.50 -16.25
C GLY A 37 11.57 -3.83 -16.73
N CYS A 38 10.46 -3.91 -16.00
CA CYS A 38 9.21 -3.24 -16.37
C CYS A 38 8.87 -2.11 -15.40
N VAL A 39 9.22 -0.87 -15.77
CA VAL A 39 8.56 0.34 -15.27
C VAL A 39 7.22 0.45 -16.00
N LEU A 40 6.31 -0.49 -15.73
CA LEU A 40 4.94 -0.41 -16.21
C LEU A 40 4.14 0.43 -15.21
N PRO A 41 3.09 1.15 -15.68
CA PRO A 41 2.14 1.74 -14.75
C PRO A 41 1.56 0.65 -13.84
N PRO A 42 1.14 1.00 -12.61
CA PRO A 42 0.48 0.04 -11.73
C PRO A 42 -0.71 -0.59 -12.46
N VAL A 43 -0.89 -1.90 -12.25
CA VAL A 43 -2.02 -2.68 -12.78
C VAL A 43 -3.33 -2.08 -12.29
N TRP A 44 -3.35 -1.63 -11.04
CA TRP A 44 -4.44 -0.89 -10.44
C TRP A 44 -3.92 -0.01 -9.31
N ALA A 45 -4.66 1.06 -9.02
CA ALA A 45 -4.43 1.94 -7.88
C ALA A 45 -5.75 2.22 -7.14
N GLN A 46 -5.68 2.39 -5.82
CA GLN A 46 -6.84 2.63 -4.96
C GLN A 46 -6.44 3.45 -3.73
N SER A 47 -7.21 4.47 -3.39
CA SER A 47 -7.02 5.23 -2.13
C SER A 47 -8.00 4.77 -1.06
N LEU A 48 -7.48 4.42 0.11
CA LEU A 48 -8.26 4.09 1.31
C LEU A 48 -8.39 5.32 2.20
N VAL A 49 -9.62 5.71 2.49
CA VAL A 49 -9.88 6.89 3.33
C VAL A 49 -9.70 6.53 4.81
N ALA A 50 -8.83 7.26 5.50
CA ALA A 50 -8.69 7.13 6.95
C ALA A 50 -9.84 7.87 7.65
N ALA A 51 -10.89 7.13 8.02
CA ALA A 51 -12.01 7.67 8.79
C ALA A 51 -11.60 7.96 10.25
N GLN A 52 -10.90 9.07 10.46
CA GLN A 52 -10.44 9.55 11.77
C GLN A 52 -11.33 10.68 12.28
N ALA A 53 -11.43 10.80 13.61
CA ALA A 53 -12.09 11.93 14.25
C ALA A 53 -11.24 13.21 14.17
N ASP A 54 -9.93 13.08 14.36
CA ASP A 54 -8.93 14.13 14.19
C ASP A 54 -7.89 13.69 13.15
N PRO A 55 -7.87 14.32 11.96
CA PRO A 55 -6.87 14.02 10.96
C PRO A 55 -5.46 14.52 11.30
N GLY A 56 -5.31 15.41 12.28
CA GLY A 56 -4.00 15.89 12.75
C GLY A 56 -3.17 14.81 13.48
N GLU A 57 -3.79 13.71 13.91
CA GLU A 57 -3.13 12.61 14.60
C GLU A 57 -2.56 11.53 13.65
N TRP A 58 -2.29 11.85 12.39
CA TRP A 58 -1.84 10.88 11.39
C TRP A 58 -0.59 10.09 11.81
N SER A 59 -0.59 8.77 11.57
CA SER A 59 0.55 7.89 11.86
C SER A 59 0.48 6.56 11.12
N THR A 60 1.60 5.82 11.11
CA THR A 60 1.69 4.44 10.59
C THR A 60 0.74 3.47 11.30
N ASP A 61 0.52 3.63 12.61
CA ASP A 61 -0.43 2.80 13.38
C ASP A 61 -1.89 2.99 12.92
N ILE A 62 -2.24 4.21 12.48
CA ILE A 62 -3.55 4.48 11.89
C ILE A 62 -3.63 3.87 10.50
N ALA A 63 -2.60 4.06 9.67
CA ALA A 63 -2.53 3.46 8.34
C ALA A 63 -2.71 1.93 8.40
N ASP A 64 -2.05 1.27 9.36
CA ASP A 64 -2.17 -0.18 9.58
C ASP A 64 -3.60 -0.61 9.96
N ARG A 65 -4.30 0.19 10.78
CA ARG A 65 -5.71 -0.07 11.11
C ARG A 65 -6.62 0.10 9.89
N VAL A 66 -6.36 1.09 9.04
CA VAL A 66 -7.10 1.30 7.78
C VAL A 66 -6.86 0.10 6.86
N LEU A 67 -5.61 -0.29 6.63
CA LEU A 67 -5.26 -1.47 5.83
C LEU A 67 -5.98 -2.73 6.34
N ALA A 68 -5.91 -3.00 7.65
CA ALA A 68 -6.55 -4.16 8.26
C ALA A 68 -8.08 -4.13 8.10
N GLY A 69 -8.72 -2.96 8.26
CA GLY A 69 -10.15 -2.77 8.02
C GLY A 69 -10.58 -3.05 6.58
N HIS A 70 -9.64 -2.97 5.63
CA HIS A 70 -9.84 -3.27 4.22
C HIS A 70 -9.29 -4.64 3.79
N GLY A 71 -8.88 -5.49 4.73
CA GLY A 71 -8.38 -6.84 4.43
C GLY A 71 -6.95 -6.86 3.90
N TYR A 72 -6.15 -5.84 4.20
CA TYR A 72 -4.72 -5.81 3.89
C TYR A 72 -3.89 -5.91 5.16
N ARG A 73 -2.71 -6.52 5.06
CA ARG A 73 -1.67 -6.43 6.10
C ARG A 73 -0.33 -6.13 5.44
N ARG A 74 0.52 -5.39 6.14
CA ARG A 74 1.90 -5.21 5.71
C ARG A 74 2.70 -6.50 5.82
N THR A 75 3.60 -6.70 4.86
CA THR A 75 4.58 -7.79 4.84
C THR A 75 5.95 -7.35 5.36
N ASP A 76 6.16 -6.04 5.47
CA ASP A 76 7.43 -5.39 5.80
C ASP A 76 7.21 -4.07 6.56
N GLU A 77 8.31 -3.47 7.01
CA GLU A 77 8.32 -2.21 7.73
C GLU A 77 8.00 -1.02 6.82
N TRP A 78 7.46 0.06 7.41
CA TRP A 78 7.31 1.32 6.70
C TRP A 78 8.69 1.92 6.43
N LEU A 79 8.97 2.20 5.16
CA LEU A 79 10.22 2.79 4.68
C LEU A 79 9.98 4.21 4.21
N ASP A 80 10.95 5.10 4.50
CA ASP A 80 10.98 6.47 4.00
C ASP A 80 11.43 6.48 2.52
N ASP A 81 10.65 7.15 1.66
CA ASP A 81 10.95 7.28 0.22
C ASP A 81 11.70 8.58 -0.14
N ASP A 82 12.22 9.34 0.84
CA ASP A 82 12.80 10.68 0.70
C ASP A 82 11.83 11.76 0.14
N SER A 83 10.69 11.35 -0.40
CA SER A 83 9.60 12.19 -0.94
C SER A 83 8.67 12.78 0.13
N GLY A 84 8.95 12.54 1.41
CA GLY A 84 8.04 12.87 2.52
C GLY A 84 6.85 11.91 2.64
N CYS A 85 7.00 10.69 2.10
CA CYS A 85 6.05 9.61 2.23
C CYS A 85 6.69 8.41 2.92
N TRP A 86 5.87 7.57 3.55
CA TRP A 86 6.25 6.22 3.95
C TRP A 86 5.60 5.20 3.02
N THR A 87 6.35 4.15 2.68
CA THR A 87 5.88 3.06 1.82
C THR A 87 6.11 1.70 2.49
N ALA A 88 5.25 0.73 2.19
CA ALA A 88 5.42 -0.66 2.63
C ALA A 88 4.74 -1.60 1.64
N THR A 89 5.24 -2.82 1.47
CA THR A 89 4.51 -3.85 0.74
C THR A 89 3.41 -4.43 1.63
N VAL A 90 2.25 -4.68 1.02
CA VAL A 90 1.10 -5.28 1.66
C VAL A 90 0.62 -6.50 0.89
N GLU A 91 0.00 -7.42 1.60
CA GLU A 91 -0.73 -8.54 1.02
C GLU A 91 -2.21 -8.44 1.40
N HIS A 92 -3.08 -8.90 0.50
CA HIS A 92 -4.50 -9.01 0.79
C HIS A 92 -4.75 -10.31 1.58
N ILE A 93 -5.12 -10.17 2.84
CA ILE A 93 -5.60 -11.27 3.66
C ILE A 93 -7.04 -11.54 3.28
N ALA A 94 -7.24 -12.51 2.36
CA ALA A 94 -8.57 -13.06 2.13
C ALA A 94 -9.16 -13.43 3.50
N SER A 95 -10.24 -12.74 3.89
CA SER A 95 -11.00 -13.13 5.08
C SER A 95 -11.38 -14.58 4.88
N ALA A 96 -10.79 -15.48 5.68
CA ALA A 96 -11.16 -16.89 5.67
C ALA A 96 -12.68 -16.94 5.83
N SER A 97 -13.38 -17.24 4.73
CA SER A 97 -14.82 -17.42 4.70
C SER A 97 -15.16 -18.84 5.11
#